data_AF-A0A836WXZ1-F1
#
_entry.id   AF-A0A836WXZ1-F1
#
_cell.length_a   1.000
_cell.length_b   1.000
_cell.length_c   1.000
_cell.angle_alpha   90.00
_cell.angle_beta   90.00
_cell.angle_gamma   90.00
#
_symmetry.space_group_name_H-M   'P 1'
#
loop_
_entity.id
_entity.type
_entity.pdbx_description
1 polymer ?
#
loop_
_entity_poly.entity_id
_entity_poly.type
_entity_poly.pdbx_seq_one_letter_code
_entity_poly.pdbx_strand_id
1 'polypeptide(L)'
;MHQLKAKASIALSSALFASTLQAAVLPEAKLTIKIPMAKEPTSRPMTVAYHPVLMHYYVADGGLAPMGSEWSAPTSKSQVHAFDSAGKYINSAAPGYDNRSIYYNANTSNIETITYN
;
A
#
# COMPACT_ATOMS: atom_id res chain seq x y z
N MET A 1 -45.80 3.33 -41.97
CA MET A 1 -44.41 2.87 -41.70
C MET A 1 -43.91 3.47 -40.39
N HIS A 2 -44.27 2.95 -39.21
CA HIS A 2 -43.74 3.44 -37.93
C HIS A 2 -43.81 2.37 -36.84
N GLN A 3 -43.00 1.30 -36.91
CA GLN A 3 -42.79 0.39 -35.77
C GLN A 3 -41.47 -0.40 -35.83
N LEU A 4 -40.35 0.21 -36.26
CA LEU A 4 -39.08 -0.54 -36.37
C LEU A 4 -37.85 0.05 -35.67
N LYS A 5 -37.96 1.14 -34.90
CA LYS A 5 -36.79 1.79 -34.29
C LYS A 5 -36.65 1.62 -32.77
N ALA A 6 -37.67 1.15 -32.06
CA ALA A 6 -37.67 1.13 -30.59
C ALA A 6 -37.03 -0.13 -29.95
N LYS A 7 -36.75 -1.19 -30.71
CA LYS A 7 -36.24 -2.46 -30.15
C LYS A 7 -34.70 -2.56 -30.11
N ALA A 8 -33.98 -1.74 -30.87
CA ALA A 8 -32.52 -1.80 -30.93
C ALA A 8 -31.83 -1.10 -29.73
N SER A 9 -32.50 -0.15 -29.07
CA SER A 9 -31.90 0.64 -27.99
C SER A 9 -31.87 -0.04 -26.63
N ILE A 10 -32.73 -1.03 -26.36
CA ILE A 10 -32.78 -1.70 -25.04
C ILE A 10 -31.73 -2.82 -24.94
N ALA A 11 -31.32 -3.40 -26.07
CA ALA A 11 -30.35 -4.51 -26.09
C ALA A 11 -28.90 -4.08 -25.82
N LEU A 12 -28.56 -2.80 -26.03
CA LEU A 12 -27.19 -2.32 -25.83
C LEU A 12 -26.90 -1.91 -24.37
N SER A 13 -27.95 -1.56 -23.60
CA SER A 13 -27.83 -1.10 -22.21
C SER A 13 -27.59 -2.23 -21.20
N SER A 14 -27.99 -3.46 -21.52
CA SER A 14 -27.81 -4.63 -20.66
C SER A 14 -26.43 -5.29 -20.78
N ALA A 15 -25.67 -4.99 -21.83
CA ALA A 15 -24.34 -5.57 -22.06
C ALA A 15 -23.21 -4.92 -21.22
N LEU A 16 -23.45 -3.73 -20.65
CA LEU A 16 -22.43 -2.97 -19.90
C LEU A 16 -22.27 -3.41 -18.43
N PHE A 17 -23.14 -4.30 -17.92
CA PHE A 17 -23.15 -4.72 -16.52
C PHE A 17 -22.51 -6.10 -16.27
N ALA A 18 -22.01 -6.78 -17.30
CA ALA A 18 -21.55 -8.17 -17.19
C ALA A 18 -20.03 -8.36 -17.11
N SER A 19 -19.21 -7.31 -17.24
CA SER A 19 -17.77 -7.44 -17.02
C SER A 19 -17.46 -7.42 -15.53
N THR A 20 -17.64 -8.57 -14.88
CA THR A 20 -16.90 -8.85 -13.64
C THR A 20 -15.43 -8.94 -14.03
N LEU A 21 -14.70 -7.83 -13.87
CA LEU A 21 -13.25 -7.80 -14.03
C LEU A 21 -12.63 -8.66 -12.93
N GLN A 22 -12.62 -9.98 -13.13
CA GLN A 22 -11.92 -10.90 -12.25
C GLN A 22 -10.45 -10.84 -12.64
N ALA A 23 -9.62 -10.31 -11.74
CA ALA A 23 -8.18 -10.36 -11.90
C ALA A 23 -7.76 -11.85 -11.97
N ALA A 24 -7.25 -12.29 -13.12
CA ALA A 24 -6.75 -13.64 -13.27
C ALA A 24 -5.53 -13.82 -12.35
N VAL A 25 -5.61 -14.77 -11.42
CA VAL A 25 -4.44 -15.17 -10.63
C VAL A 25 -3.51 -15.91 -11.57
N LEU A 26 -2.34 -15.33 -11.85
CA LEU A 26 -1.34 -16.00 -12.67
C LEU A 26 -0.91 -17.30 -11.97
N PRO A 27 -0.86 -18.43 -12.70
CA PRO A 27 -0.51 -19.73 -12.12
C PRO A 27 0.94 -19.75 -11.60
N GLU A 28 1.78 -18.85 -12.10
CA GLU A 28 3.18 -18.74 -11.73
C GLU A 28 3.47 -17.34 -11.20
N ALA A 29 3.94 -17.27 -9.95
CA ALA A 29 4.46 -16.03 -9.39
C ALA A 29 5.78 -15.67 -10.08
N LYS A 30 5.86 -14.45 -10.64
CA LYS A 30 7.09 -13.92 -11.23
C LYS A 30 7.63 -12.82 -10.33
N LEU A 31 8.93 -12.90 -10.02
CA LEU A 31 9.63 -11.79 -9.37
C LEU A 31 9.72 -10.63 -10.35
N THR A 32 8.94 -9.57 -10.12
CA THR A 32 8.92 -8.38 -10.96
C THR A 32 9.89 -7.30 -10.48
N ILE A 33 10.10 -7.21 -9.18
CA ILE A 33 10.88 -6.15 -8.54
C ILE A 33 11.58 -6.66 -7.28
N LYS A 34 12.79 -6.16 -7.04
CA LYS A 34 13.52 -6.32 -5.79
C LYS A 34 13.88 -4.94 -5.26
N ILE A 35 13.32 -4.58 -4.10
CA ILE A 35 13.56 -3.28 -3.47
C ILE A 35 14.73 -3.43 -2.49
N PRO A 36 15.91 -2.83 -2.76
CA PRO A 36 16.99 -2.81 -1.79
C PRO A 36 16.62 -1.86 -0.64
N MET A 37 16.98 -2.23 0.58
CA MET A 37 16.76 -1.36 1.72
C MET A 37 17.61 -0.09 1.60
N ALA A 38 17.02 1.04 1.97
CA ALA A 38 17.70 2.34 1.95
C ALA A 38 18.85 2.40 2.97
N LYS A 39 18.73 1.64 4.06
CA LYS A 39 19.72 1.47 5.13
C LYS A 39 19.47 0.14 5.84
N GLU A 40 20.36 -0.25 6.74
CA GLU A 40 20.11 -1.40 7.62
C GLU A 40 18.82 -1.21 8.43
N PRO A 41 17.94 -2.24 8.51
CA PRO A 41 16.71 -2.16 9.27
C PRO A 41 16.96 -1.84 10.75
N THR A 42 16.10 -1.01 11.33
CA THR A 42 16.20 -0.66 12.76
C THR A 42 15.89 -1.87 13.64
N SER A 43 14.86 -2.65 13.31
CA SER A 43 14.61 -3.95 13.91
C SER A 43 13.70 -4.82 13.03
N ARG A 44 13.36 -6.03 13.49
CA ARG A 44 12.30 -6.86 12.90
C ARG A 44 11.04 -6.83 13.77
N PRO A 45 9.83 -7.04 13.21
CA PRO A 45 9.53 -7.24 11.78
C PRO A 45 9.54 -5.95 10.96
N MET A 46 9.75 -6.09 9.64
CA MET A 46 9.61 -5.02 8.65
C MET A 46 8.34 -5.25 7.83
N THR A 47 7.70 -4.17 7.40
CA THR A 47 6.49 -4.25 6.56
C THR A 47 6.59 -3.36 5.33
N VAL A 48 5.87 -3.74 4.29
CA VAL A 48 5.79 -3.01 3.03
C VAL A 48 4.32 -2.74 2.70
N ALA A 49 4.03 -1.52 2.25
CA ALA A 49 2.73 -1.11 1.74
C ALA A 49 2.90 -0.44 0.39
N TYR A 50 1.97 -0.68 -0.54
CA TYR A 50 1.97 -0.04 -1.85
C TYR A 50 0.86 1.01 -1.92
N HIS A 51 1.21 2.21 -2.38
CA HIS A 51 0.26 3.29 -2.61
C HIS A 51 -0.13 3.31 -4.10
N PRO A 52 -1.35 2.89 -4.48
CA PRO A 52 -1.72 2.72 -5.88
C PRO A 52 -1.76 4.03 -6.68
N VAL A 53 -2.19 5.14 -6.07
CA VAL A 53 -2.26 6.44 -6.77
C VAL A 53 -0.87 7.03 -7.04
N LEU A 54 0.03 6.98 -6.05
CA LEU A 54 1.40 7.49 -6.20
C LEU A 54 2.34 6.50 -6.89
N MET A 55 1.92 5.24 -7.02
CA MET A 55 2.74 4.12 -7.49
C MET A 55 4.04 3.98 -6.69
N HIS A 56 3.96 4.18 -5.38
CA HIS A 56 5.11 4.13 -4.48
C HIS A 56 5.02 2.92 -3.56
N TYR A 57 6.18 2.35 -3.24
CA TYR A 57 6.33 1.40 -2.15
C TYR A 57 6.82 2.13 -0.91
N TYR A 58 6.19 1.85 0.22
CA TYR A 58 6.61 2.32 1.53
C TYR A 58 7.08 1.13 2.34
N VAL A 59 8.31 1.17 2.82
CA VAL A 59 8.89 0.12 3.65
C VAL A 59 9.17 0.68 5.03
N ALA A 60 8.49 0.16 6.04
CA ALA A 60 8.83 0.43 7.42
C ALA A 60 9.99 -0.48 7.84
N ASP A 61 11.08 0.11 8.33
CA ASP A 61 12.31 -0.59 8.68
C ASP A 61 12.27 -1.31 10.04
N GLY A 62 11.06 -1.45 10.59
CA GLY A 62 10.78 -2.03 11.90
C GLY A 62 11.22 -1.12 13.06
N GLY A 63 11.08 -1.61 14.28
CA GLY A 63 11.50 -0.87 15.48
C GLY A 63 10.38 -0.75 16.50
N LEU A 64 10.63 -1.31 17.67
CA LEU A 64 9.93 -0.96 18.90
C LEU A 64 10.59 0.28 19.49
N ALA A 65 9.76 1.21 19.95
CA ALA A 65 10.21 2.23 20.88
C ALA A 65 10.78 1.53 22.13
N PRO A 66 11.84 2.08 22.75
CA PRO A 66 12.33 1.58 24.02
C PRO A 66 11.23 1.66 25.09
N MET A 67 11.45 1.11 26.28
CA MET A 67 10.56 1.48 27.38
C MET A 67 10.69 2.97 27.69
N GLY A 68 9.56 3.64 27.92
CA GLY A 68 9.53 5.03 28.36
C GLY A 68 10.18 5.19 29.73
N SER A 69 10.55 6.43 30.06
CA SER A 69 10.93 6.79 31.43
C SER A 69 9.79 7.59 32.09
N GLU A 70 9.87 7.83 33.40
CA GLU A 70 8.93 8.69 34.12
C GLU A 70 8.87 10.12 33.51
N TRP A 71 9.92 10.53 32.80
CA TRP A 71 10.09 11.89 32.28
C TRP A 71 9.99 11.99 30.75
N SER A 72 9.84 10.86 30.05
CA SER A 72 9.80 10.87 28.57
C SER A 72 9.01 9.70 27.99
N ALA A 73 8.14 10.05 27.02
CA ALA A 73 7.47 9.06 26.19
C ALA A 73 8.51 8.33 25.33
N PRO A 74 8.39 7.01 25.16
CA PRO A 74 9.30 6.27 24.32
C PRO A 74 9.06 6.60 22.84
N THR A 75 10.10 7.08 22.16
CA THR A 75 10.05 7.35 20.72
C THR A 75 10.79 6.27 19.96
N SER A 76 10.15 5.69 18.95
CA SER A 76 10.80 4.71 18.08
C SER A 76 11.84 5.38 17.18
N LYS A 77 12.97 4.72 16.97
CA LYS A 77 13.98 5.09 15.96
C LYS A 77 13.61 4.59 14.56
N SER A 78 12.48 3.89 14.45
CA SER A 78 11.95 3.38 13.19
C SER A 78 11.74 4.49 12.18
N GLN A 79 12.04 4.18 10.92
CA GLN A 79 11.77 5.01 9.77
C GLN A 79 10.89 4.28 8.75
N VAL A 80 10.15 5.08 7.97
CA VAL A 80 9.42 4.62 6.79
C VAL A 80 10.13 5.18 5.57
N HIS A 81 10.54 4.30 4.67
CA HIS A 81 11.27 4.62 3.44
C HIS A 81 10.34 4.54 2.24
N ALA A 82 10.30 5.58 1.42
CA ALA A 82 9.53 5.58 0.17
C ALA A 82 10.42 5.23 -1.03
N PHE A 83 9.86 4.45 -1.94
CA PHE A 83 10.48 4.03 -3.19
C PHE A 83 9.49 4.23 -4.33
N ASP A 84 9.99 4.52 -5.52
CA ASP A 84 9.17 4.60 -6.72
C ASP A 84 8.73 3.20 -7.21
N SER A 85 7.99 3.17 -8.32
CA SER A 85 7.48 1.92 -8.92
C SER A 85 8.57 0.96 -9.41
N ALA A 86 9.79 1.44 -9.61
CA ALA A 86 10.96 0.62 -9.97
C ALA A 86 11.76 0.19 -8.73
N GLY A 87 11.37 0.63 -7.53
CA GLY A 87 12.05 0.30 -6.28
C GLY A 87 13.25 1.19 -5.99
N LYS A 88 13.36 2.33 -6.67
CA LYS A 88 14.40 3.33 -6.41
C LYS A 88 13.98 4.18 -5.21
N TYR A 89 14.91 4.34 -4.28
CA TYR A 89 14.70 5.16 -3.09
C TYR A 89 14.38 6.63 -3.43
N ILE A 90 13.39 7.19 -2.73
CA ILE A 90 12.96 8.58 -2.84
C ILE A 90 13.39 9.35 -1.59
N ASN A 91 12.83 8.99 -0.43
CA ASN A 91 13.07 9.65 0.85
C ASN A 91 12.70 8.76 2.04
N SER A 92 12.95 9.27 3.25
CA SER A 92 12.62 8.61 4.52
C SER A 92 11.88 9.57 5.45
N ALA A 93 10.96 9.03 6.24
CA ALA A 93 10.29 9.73 7.33
C ALA A 93 10.59 9.03 8.66
N ALA A 94 10.72 9.80 9.75
CA ALA A 94 10.91 9.31 11.12
C ALA A 94 9.69 9.72 11.95
N PRO A 95 8.59 8.94 11.89
CA PRO A 95 7.33 9.37 12.49
C PRO A 95 7.32 9.32 14.04
N GLY A 96 8.31 8.69 14.66
CA GLY A 96 8.49 8.68 16.12
C GLY A 96 7.68 7.63 16.88
N TYR A 97 6.84 6.86 16.20
CA TYR A 97 6.08 5.74 16.74
C TYR A 97 6.52 4.39 16.15
N ASP A 98 6.09 3.29 16.78
CA ASP A 98 6.33 1.92 16.31
C ASP A 98 5.76 1.70 14.91
N ASN A 99 6.61 1.55 13.89
CA ASN A 99 6.17 1.22 12.52
C ASN A 99 6.36 -0.26 12.22
N ARG A 100 5.90 -1.14 13.10
CA ARG A 100 6.00 -2.60 12.85
C ARG A 100 5.05 -3.05 11.75
N SER A 101 3.92 -2.36 11.63
CA SER A 101 2.89 -2.63 10.63
C SER A 101 2.45 -1.33 9.97
N ILE A 102 2.57 -1.27 8.65
CA ILE A 102 1.99 -0.22 7.82
C ILE A 102 1.10 -0.81 6.74
N TYR A 103 0.07 -0.09 6.35
CA TYR A 103 -0.85 -0.49 5.28
C TYR A 103 -1.36 0.73 4.51
N TYR A 104 -1.90 0.50 3.32
CA TYR A 104 -2.61 1.51 2.55
C TYR A 104 -4.10 1.51 2.92
N ASN A 105 -4.61 2.63 3.40
CA ASN A 105 -6.03 2.81 3.67
C ASN A 105 -6.73 3.37 2.43
N ALA A 106 -7.57 2.55 1.79
CA ALA A 106 -8.29 2.96 0.58
C ALA A 106 -9.33 4.07 0.80
N ASN A 107 -9.80 4.27 2.03
CA ASN A 107 -10.78 5.32 2.35
C ASN A 107 -10.14 6.70 2.46
N THR A 108 -8.91 6.77 2.98
CA THR A 108 -8.18 8.04 3.20
C THR A 108 -7.10 8.27 2.15
N SER A 109 -6.77 7.24 1.36
CA SER A 109 -5.64 7.23 0.43
C SER A 109 -4.29 7.52 1.12
N ASN A 110 -4.15 7.14 2.39
CA ASN A 110 -2.93 7.32 3.16
C ASN A 110 -2.22 6.00 3.47
N ILE A 111 -0.92 6.09 3.73
CA ILE A 111 -0.20 5.02 4.44
C ILE A 111 -0.38 5.25 5.93
N GLU A 112 -0.93 4.25 6.60
CA GLU A 112 -1.26 4.29 8.02
C GLU A 112 -0.48 3.21 8.76
N THR A 113 -0.24 3.44 10.06
CA THR A 113 0.40 2.45 10.93
C THR A 113 -0.63 1.74 11.81
N ILE A 114 -0.35 0.49 12.15
CA ILE A 114 -1.07 -0.23 13.19
C ILE A 114 -0.13 -0.37 14.38
N THR A 115 -0.51 0.22 15.51
CA THR A 115 0.20 0.08 16.78
C THR A 115 -0.46 -1.03 17.60
N TYR A 116 0.36 -1.96 18.10
CA TYR A 116 -0.08 -3.00 19.02
C TYR A 116 0.31 -2.58 20.44
N ASN A 117 -0.69 -2.36 21.29
CA ASN A 117 -0.54 -2.10 22.72
C ASN A 117 -0.66 -3.40 23.51
#